data_AF-A0A143XJV2-F1
#
_entry.id   AF-A0A143XJV2-F1
#
_cell.length_a   1.000
_cell.length_b   1.000
_cell.length_c   1.000
_cell.angle_alpha   90.00
_cell.angle_beta   90.00
_cell.angle_gamma   90.00
#
_symmetry.space_group_name_H-M   'P 1'
#
loop_
_entity.id
_entity.type
_entity.pdbx_description
1 polymer ?
#
loop_
_entity_poly.entity_id
_entity_poly.type
_entity_poly.pdbx_seq_one_letter_code
_entity_poly.pdbx_strand_id
1 'polypeptide(L)'
;MTNLEAISASLYPYDVDQFLKEKACIDEGIDAQADYTATDKISVAKAAIAIMQNLIVLMNESNGGYSLSYNTDGLKEHIFYLAKENGLTDIAEEFDTRSRITDISDQW
;
A
#
# COMPACT_ATOMS: atom_id res chain seq x y z
N MET A 1 -18.90 -9.88 -1.65
CA MET A 1 -17.65 -9.34 -1.12
C MET A 1 -17.76 -7.84 -1.28
N THR A 2 -17.60 -7.06 -0.21
CA THR A 2 -17.64 -5.60 -0.27
C THR A 2 -16.28 -5.01 -0.65
N ASN A 3 -16.25 -3.73 -1.02
CA ASN A 3 -14.99 -3.01 -1.24
C ASN A 3 -14.07 -3.04 -0.01
N LEU A 4 -14.64 -2.95 1.20
CA LEU A 4 -13.88 -3.04 2.45
C LEU A 4 -13.26 -4.43 2.66
N GLU A 5 -13.99 -5.50 2.34
CA GLU A 5 -13.47 -6.87 2.36
C GLU A 5 -12.38 -7.07 1.29
N ALA A 6 -12.53 -6.48 0.11
CA ALA A 6 -11.54 -6.53 -0.97
C ALA A 6 -10.23 -5.80 -0.60
N ILE A 7 -10.32 -4.66 0.08
CA ILE A 7 -9.15 -3.97 0.66
C ILE A 7 -8.49 -4.86 1.72
N SER A 8 -9.28 -5.46 2.61
CA SER A 8 -8.73 -6.35 3.65
C SER A 8 -8.03 -7.57 3.06
N ALA A 9 -8.57 -8.13 1.97
CA ALA A 9 -7.92 -9.20 1.22
C ALA A 9 -6.60 -8.75 0.55
N SER A 10 -6.58 -7.53 0.01
CA SER A 10 -5.38 -6.93 -0.60
C SER A 10 -4.31 -6.57 0.43
N LEU A 11 -4.69 -6.33 1.68
CA LEU A 11 -3.77 -6.04 2.77
C LEU A 11 -3.24 -7.29 3.47
N TYR A 12 -3.73 -8.50 3.17
CA TYR A 12 -3.30 -9.71 3.87
C TYR A 12 -1.77 -9.93 3.76
N PRO A 13 -1.05 -10.22 4.86
CA PRO A 13 -1.53 -10.58 6.20
C PRO A 13 -1.63 -9.41 7.21
N TYR A 14 -1.53 -8.16 6.75
CA TYR A 14 -1.56 -6.97 7.60
C TYR A 14 -2.99 -6.67 8.06
N ASP A 15 -3.21 -6.71 9.38
CA ASP A 15 -4.47 -6.29 9.97
C ASP A 15 -4.45 -4.78 10.21
N VAL A 16 -5.43 -4.09 9.63
CA VAL A 16 -5.55 -2.63 9.66
C VAL A 16 -6.95 -2.27 10.12
N ASP A 17 -7.00 -1.25 10.98
CA ASP A 17 -8.24 -0.71 11.56
C ASP A 17 -9.30 -0.39 10.49
N GLN A 18 -10.56 -0.65 10.83
CA GLN A 18 -11.68 -0.45 9.91
C GLN A 18 -11.82 1.01 9.47
N PHE A 19 -11.61 1.98 10.37
CA PHE A 19 -11.74 3.40 10.05
C PHE A 19 -10.67 3.86 9.06
N LEU A 20 -9.47 3.27 9.10
CA LEU A 20 -8.43 3.54 8.11
C LEU A 20 -8.83 3.03 6.72
N LYS A 21 -9.44 1.84 6.65
CA LYS A 21 -9.95 1.26 5.40
C LYS A 21 -11.11 2.09 4.84
N GLU A 22 -12.04 2.51 5.69
CA GLU A 22 -13.16 3.38 5.30
C GLU A 22 -12.69 4.75 4.82
N LYS A 23 -11.72 5.35 5.51
CA LYS A 23 -11.09 6.60 5.05
C LYS A 23 -10.46 6.43 3.66
N ALA A 24 -9.72 5.34 3.43
CA ALA A 24 -9.10 5.08 2.14
C ALA A 24 -10.13 4.87 1.02
N CYS A 25 -11.27 4.24 1.31
CA CYS A 25 -12.39 4.15 0.37
C CYS A 25 -12.90 5.54 -0.03
N ILE A 26 -13.08 6.44 0.94
CA ILE A 26 -13.54 7.82 0.71
C ILE A 26 -12.53 8.60 -0.15
N ASP A 27 -11.23 8.48 0.17
CA ASP A 27 -10.16 9.16 -0.57
C ASP A 27 -10.10 8.70 -2.05
N GLU A 28 -10.40 7.43 -2.32
CA GLU A 28 -10.47 6.85 -3.69
C GLU A 28 -11.85 6.95 -4.35
N GLY A 29 -12.83 7.55 -3.68
CA GLY A 29 -14.18 7.78 -4.21
C GLY A 29 -15.03 6.52 -4.37
N ILE A 30 -14.76 5.46 -3.59
CA ILE A 30 -15.53 4.21 -3.59
C ILE A 30 -16.33 4.06 -2.29
N ASP A 31 -17.52 3.47 -2.38
CA ASP A 31 -18.32 3.13 -1.20
C ASP A 31 -17.77 1.84 -0.57
N ALA A 32 -17.35 1.92 0.69
CA ALA A 32 -16.77 0.80 1.43
C ALA A 32 -17.74 -0.40 1.58
N GLN A 33 -19.05 -0.13 1.67
CA GLN A 33 -20.08 -1.15 1.89
C GLN A 33 -20.71 -1.66 0.60
N ALA A 34 -20.44 -1.02 -0.54
CA ALA A 34 -20.90 -1.49 -1.83
C ALA A 34 -20.25 -2.82 -2.22
N ASP A 35 -20.98 -3.61 -3.01
CA ASP A 35 -20.46 -4.84 -3.60
C ASP A 35 -19.24 -4.55 -4.47
N TYR A 36 -18.17 -5.30 -4.24
CA TYR A 36 -16.94 -5.19 -5.01
C TYR A 36 -17.17 -5.65 -6.45
N THR A 37 -16.82 -4.80 -7.40
CA THR A 37 -16.90 -5.09 -8.82
C THR A 37 -15.54 -4.93 -9.51
N ALA A 38 -15.45 -5.42 -10.76
CA ALA A 38 -14.23 -5.25 -11.56
C ALA A 38 -13.89 -3.78 -11.84
N THR A 39 -14.87 -2.86 -11.79
CA THR A 39 -14.61 -1.42 -11.95
C THR A 39 -13.95 -0.80 -10.73
N ASP A 40 -14.16 -1.38 -9.54
CA ASP A 40 -13.58 -0.89 -8.29
C ASP A 40 -12.16 -1.41 -8.07
N LYS A 41 -11.72 -2.41 -8.85
CA LYS A 41 -10.42 -3.10 -8.69
C LYS A 41 -9.24 -2.12 -8.54
N ILE A 42 -9.17 -1.11 -9.42
CA ILE A 42 -8.06 -0.14 -9.41
C ILE A 42 -8.15 0.76 -8.17
N SER A 43 -9.34 1.27 -7.84
CA SER A 43 -9.54 2.12 -6.65
C SER A 43 -9.27 1.37 -5.35
N VAL A 44 -9.69 0.10 -5.25
CA VAL A 44 -9.38 -0.78 -4.12
C VAL A 44 -7.87 -1.00 -3.98
N ALA A 45 -7.16 -1.24 -5.09
CA ALA A 45 -5.71 -1.40 -5.07
C ALA A 45 -5.01 -0.11 -4.61
N LYS A 46 -5.43 1.06 -5.09
CA LYS A 46 -4.90 2.36 -4.66
C LYS A 46 -5.15 2.61 -3.17
N ALA A 47 -6.36 2.34 -2.69
CA ALA A 47 -6.70 2.46 -1.27
C ALA A 47 -5.80 1.58 -0.39
N ALA A 48 -5.57 0.32 -0.78
CA ALA A 48 -4.67 -0.59 -0.07
C ALA A 48 -3.21 -0.11 -0.11
N ILE A 49 -2.72 0.38 -1.24
CA ILE A 49 -1.38 0.96 -1.38
C ILE A 49 -1.20 2.16 -0.44
N ALA A 50 -2.15 3.10 -0.44
CA ALA A 50 -2.10 4.29 0.41
C ALA A 50 -2.03 3.93 1.90
N ILE A 51 -2.78 2.90 2.32
CA ILE A 51 -2.70 2.36 3.68
C ILE A 51 -1.30 1.82 3.98
N MET A 52 -0.74 0.98 3.10
CA MET A 52 0.60 0.40 3.30
C MET A 52 1.70 1.47 3.31
N GLN A 53 1.59 2.52 2.50
CA GLN A 53 2.50 3.67 2.53
C GLN A 53 2.45 4.40 3.88
N ASN A 54 1.25 4.65 4.42
CA ASN A 54 1.09 5.26 5.74
C ASN A 54 1.72 4.37 6.84
N LEU A 55 1.57 3.05 6.75
CA LEU A 55 2.23 2.13 7.69
C LEU A 55 3.75 2.26 7.64
N ILE A 56 4.34 2.37 6.45
CA ILE A 56 5.79 2.58 6.28
C ILE A 56 6.24 3.89 6.93
N VAL A 57 5.51 4.99 6.70
CA VAL A 57 5.82 6.31 7.29
C VAL A 57 5.78 6.24 8.82
N LEU A 58 4.71 5.69 9.40
CA LEU A 58 4.56 5.56 10.84
C LEU A 58 5.68 4.74 11.49
N MET A 59 6.14 3.68 10.82
CA MET A 59 7.28 2.89 11.31
C MET A 59 8.59 3.67 11.27
N ASN A 60 8.79 4.54 10.26
CA ASN A 60 9.99 5.37 10.15
C ASN A 60 10.01 6.52 11.18
N GLU A 61 8.82 7.04 11.55
CA GLU A 61 8.67 8.04 12.62
C GLU A 61 8.78 7.44 14.03
N SER A 62 8.39 6.16 14.21
CA SER A 62 8.48 5.41 15.49
C SER A 62 9.93 4.96 15.82
N ASN A 63 10.90 5.84 15.61
CA ASN A 63 12.30 5.65 15.97
C ASN A 63 12.55 5.81 17.49
N GLY A 64 11.52 5.56 18.34
CA GLY A 64 11.54 5.95 19.75
C GLY A 64 10.66 5.17 20.74
N GLY A 65 9.99 4.06 20.40
CA GLY A 65 9.40 3.26 21.48
C GLY A 65 8.38 2.17 21.17
N TYR A 66 7.85 2.05 19.95
CA TYR A 66 6.93 0.96 19.62
C TYR A 66 7.25 0.41 18.23
N SER A 67 8.05 -0.67 18.21
CA SER A 67 8.30 -1.41 16.97
C SER A 67 7.06 -2.25 16.67
N LEU A 68 6.15 -1.76 15.82
CA LEU A 68 5.29 -2.69 15.10
C LEU A 68 6.21 -3.55 14.24
N SER A 69 6.25 -4.85 14.50
CA SER A 69 7.15 -5.82 13.87
C SER A 69 6.75 -6.15 12.42
N TYR A 70 6.23 -5.18 11.67
CA TYR A 70 5.93 -5.37 10.26
C TYR A 70 7.22 -5.23 9.45
N ASN A 71 7.46 -6.20 8.56
CA ASN A 71 8.60 -6.15 7.66
C ASN A 71 8.36 -5.03 6.63
N THR A 72 9.10 -3.92 6.79
CA THR A 72 9.01 -2.76 5.88
C THR A 72 9.40 -3.13 4.45
N ASP A 73 10.39 -4.01 4.27
CA ASP A 73 10.76 -4.49 2.94
C ASP A 73 9.66 -5.37 2.33
N GLY A 74 8.99 -6.17 3.16
CA GLY A 74 7.81 -6.95 2.76
C GLY A 74 6.63 -6.06 2.33
N LEU A 75 6.40 -4.95 3.03
CA LEU A 75 5.37 -3.96 2.65
C LEU A 75 5.71 -3.28 1.32
N LYS A 76 6.97 -2.88 1.12
CA LYS A 76 7.43 -2.28 -0.15
C LYS A 76 7.28 -3.26 -1.32
N GLU A 77 7.67 -4.51 -1.12
CA GLU A 77 7.50 -5.57 -2.12
C GLU A 77 6.02 -5.82 -2.43
N HIS A 78 5.16 -5.83 -1.40
CA HIS A 78 3.72 -5.97 -1.59
C HIS A 78 3.14 -4.81 -2.42
N ILE A 79 3.49 -3.56 -2.08
CA ILE A 79 3.09 -2.37 -2.85
C ILE A 79 3.53 -2.50 -4.31
N PHE A 80 4.76 -2.92 -4.56
CA PHE A 80 5.30 -3.12 -5.91
C PHE A 80 4.44 -4.10 -6.73
N TYR A 81 4.17 -5.29 -6.20
CA TYR A 81 3.39 -6.29 -6.94
C TYR A 81 1.95 -5.83 -7.17
N LEU A 82 1.30 -5.29 -6.13
CA LEU A 82 -0.07 -4.81 -6.22
C LEU A 82 -0.20 -3.67 -7.24
N ALA A 83 0.75 -2.74 -7.26
CA ALA A 83 0.80 -1.66 -8.24
C ALA A 83 0.97 -2.20 -9.66
N LYS A 84 1.93 -3.12 -9.86
CA LYS A 84 2.22 -3.73 -11.16
C LYS A 84 1.04 -4.53 -11.72
N GLU A 85 0.36 -5.32 -10.89
CA GLU A 85 -0.81 -6.11 -11.30
C GLU A 85 -2.02 -5.26 -11.70
N ASN A 86 -2.07 -4.01 -11.22
CA ASN A 86 -3.15 -3.07 -11.51
C ASN A 86 -2.75 -1.98 -12.52
N GLY A 87 -1.58 -2.08 -13.14
CA GLY A 87 -1.10 -1.13 -14.14
C GLY A 87 -0.75 0.26 -13.58
N LEU A 88 -0.49 0.35 -12.27
CA LEU A 88 -0.07 1.58 -11.59
C LEU A 88 1.45 1.73 -11.72
N THR A 89 1.92 1.97 -12.95
CA THR A 89 3.35 1.93 -13.30
C THR A 89 4.18 2.94 -12.51
N ASP A 90 3.68 4.16 -12.30
CA ASP A 90 4.42 5.19 -11.55
C ASP A 90 4.72 4.75 -10.11
N ILE A 91 3.73 4.15 -9.45
CA ILE A 91 3.87 3.61 -8.09
C ILE A 91 4.76 2.37 -8.11
N ALA A 92 4.59 1.48 -9.09
CA ALA A 92 5.43 0.29 -9.18
C ALA A 92 6.91 0.66 -9.37
N GLU A 93 7.23 1.69 -10.15
CA GLU A 93 8.61 2.16 -10.32
C GLU A 93 9.20 2.74 -9.03
N GLU A 94 8.41 3.50 -8.26
CA GLU A 94 8.85 4.06 -6.96
C GLU A 94 9.25 2.96 -5.96
N PHE A 95 8.49 1.85 -5.94
CA PHE A 95 8.69 0.73 -5.02
C PHE A 95 9.49 -0.42 -5.62
N ASP A 96 10.05 -0.27 -6.82
CA ASP A 96 10.88 -1.29 -7.44
C ASP A 96 12.19 -1.47 -6.65
N THR A 97 12.20 -2.50 -5.81
CA THR A 97 13.36 -2.86 -4.97
C THR A 97 14.58 -3.31 -5.80
N ARG A 98 14.40 -3.58 -7.11
CA ARG A 98 15.48 -3.90 -8.05
C ARG A 98 16.19 -2.65 -8.56
N SER A 99 15.53 -1.50 -8.52
CA SER A 99 16.06 -0.21 -8.96
C SER A 99 16.95 0.43 -7.87
N ARG A 100 17.92 -0.31 -7.34
CA ARG A 100 19.07 0.29 -6.62
C ARG A 100 20.13 0.70 -7.64
N ILE A 101 19.90 1.80 -8.36
CA ILE A 101 21.02 2.54 -8.95
C ILE A 101 21.58 3.43 -7.83
N THR A 102 22.58 2.91 -7.13
CA THR A 102 23.49 3.77 -6.36
C THR A 102 24.50 4.32 -7.35
N ASP A 103 24.15 5.42 -8.02
CA ASP A 103 25.15 6.23 -8.71
C ASP A 103 25.84 7.11 -7.66
N ILE A 104 27.01 6.67 -7.22
CA ILE A 104 27.96 7.47 -6.42
C ILE A 104 29.22 7.80 -7.25
N SER A 105 29.06 7.87 -8.57
CA SER A 105 30.14 8.10 -9.53
C SER A 105 30.74 9.52 -9.45
N ASP A 106 30.16 10.40 -8.63
CA ASP A 106 30.51 11.82 -8.53
C ASP A 106 31.11 12.23 -7.15
N GLN A 107 31.74 11.29 -6.43
CA GLN A 107 32.62 11.64 -5.30
C GLN A 107 34.09 11.58 -5.75
N TRP A 108 34.51 12.63 -6.47
CA TRP A 108 35.92 12.96 -6.72
C TRP A 108 36.36 14.13 -5.84
#